data_AF-I7ELJ2-F1
#
_entry.id   AF-I7ELJ2-F1
#
_cell.length_a   1.000
_cell.length_b   1.000
_cell.length_c   1.000
_cell.angle_alpha   90.00
_cell.angle_beta   90.00
_cell.angle_gamma   90.00
#
_symmetry.space_group_name_H-M   'P 1'
#
loop_
_entity.id
_entity.type
_entity.pdbx_description
1 polymer ?
#
loop_
_entity_poly.entity_id
_entity_poly.type
_entity_poly.pdbx_seq_one_letter_code
_entity_poly.pdbx_strand_id
1 'polypeptide(L)'
;VYWDLELFRDPRTGVPALDLPKMFGIHLFLSGLLCFGFGAFHVTGLFGPGIWVSDAYGITGAAQGVAPEWGPDGFNPYNPGGIAAHHIAAGVVGIIAGLFHLTVRPPERLYKALRMGNIETVLSSSIAAVSC
;
A
#
# COMPACT_ATOMS: atom_id res chain seq x y z
N VAL A 1 -22.86 13.20 -14.77
CA VAL A 1 -23.93 14.17 -14.40
C VAL A 1 -23.52 14.97 -13.16
N TYR A 2 -23.25 14.35 -12.01
CA TYR A 2 -22.85 15.05 -10.77
C TYR A 2 -21.33 15.23 -10.64
N TRP A 3 -20.74 16.12 -11.43
CA TRP A 3 -19.29 16.39 -11.38
C TRP A 3 -18.93 17.62 -10.55
N ASP A 4 -19.84 18.59 -10.41
CA ASP A 4 -19.60 19.85 -9.67
C ASP A 4 -20.00 19.72 -8.19
N LEU A 5 -19.27 18.88 -7.46
CA LEU A 5 -19.45 18.71 -6.01
C LEU A 5 -18.59 19.71 -5.25
N GLU A 6 -19.14 20.26 -4.16
CA GLU A 6 -18.41 21.16 -3.26
C GLU A 6 -17.12 20.53 -2.70
N LEU A 7 -17.11 19.20 -2.54
CA LEU A 7 -15.94 18.41 -2.15
C LEU A 7 -14.69 18.66 -3.03
N PHE A 8 -14.86 18.97 -4.31
CA PHE A 8 -13.76 19.14 -5.26
C PHE A 8 -13.25 20.59 -5.36
N ARG A 9 -13.81 21.54 -4.60
CA ARG A 9 -13.45 22.95 -4.66
C ARG A 9 -12.64 23.37 -3.43
N ASP A 10 -11.63 24.22 -3.62
CA ASP A 10 -10.95 24.87 -2.49
C ASP A 10 -11.94 25.84 -1.80
N PRO A 11 -12.23 25.68 -0.51
CA PRO A 11 -13.17 26.55 0.21
C PRO A 11 -12.81 28.04 0.19
N ARG A 12 -11.54 28.40 -0.08
CA ARG A 12 -11.06 29.78 -0.07
C ARG A 12 -11.20 30.47 -1.43
N THR A 13 -11.10 29.72 -2.52
CA THR A 13 -11.05 30.28 -3.88
C THR A 13 -12.21 29.82 -4.76
N GLY A 14 -12.92 28.76 -4.37
CA GLY A 14 -14.02 28.17 -5.13
C GLY A 14 -13.60 27.43 -6.41
N VAL A 15 -12.30 27.35 -6.69
CA VAL A 15 -11.76 26.66 -7.86
C VAL A 15 -11.54 25.17 -7.57
N PRO A 16 -11.57 24.30 -8.60
CA PRO A 16 -11.25 22.89 -8.41
C PRO A 16 -9.83 22.68 -7.85
N ALA A 17 -9.71 21.92 -6.77
CA ALA A 17 -8.43 21.66 -6.11
C ALA A 17 -8.41 20.29 -5.43
N LEU A 18 -7.25 19.64 -5.47
CA LEU A 18 -7.00 18.37 -4.80
C LEU A 18 -5.76 18.49 -3.91
N ASP A 19 -5.90 18.17 -2.64
CA ASP A 19 -4.78 18.11 -1.69
C ASP A 19 -4.04 16.78 -1.85
N LEU A 20 -3.30 16.64 -2.96
CA LEU A 20 -2.62 15.40 -3.38
C LEU A 20 -1.76 14.77 -2.27
N PRO A 21 -0.97 15.53 -1.48
CA PRO A 21 -0.19 14.94 -0.38
C PRO A 21 -1.05 14.28 0.69
N LYS A 22 -2.20 14.87 1.03
CA LYS A 22 -3.12 14.29 2.02
C LYS A 22 -3.85 13.08 1.45
N MET A 23 -4.29 13.16 0.19
CA MET A 23 -4.87 12.01 -0.52
C MET A 23 -3.90 10.82 -0.56
N PHE A 24 -2.61 11.06 -0.80
CA PHE A 24 -1.60 10.01 -0.72
C PHE A 24 -1.58 9.34 0.66
N GLY A 25 -1.58 10.12 1.75
CA GLY A 25 -1.67 9.59 3.11
C GLY A 25 -2.91 8.73 3.36
N ILE A 26 -4.09 9.17 2.88
CA ILE A 26 -5.35 8.40 2.99
C ILE A 26 -5.20 7.05 2.29
N HIS A 27 -4.81 7.05 1.01
CA HIS A 27 -4.69 5.82 0.23
C HIS A 27 -3.60 4.90 0.79
N LEU A 28 -2.44 5.43 1.18
CA LEU A 28 -1.35 4.65 1.77
C LEU A 28 -1.77 3.99 3.09
N PHE A 29 -2.50 4.71 3.95
CA PHE A 29 -3.02 4.15 5.20
C PHE A 29 -3.99 2.99 4.95
N LEU A 30 -4.94 3.17 4.03
CA LEU A 30 -5.90 2.12 3.64
C LEU A 30 -5.20 0.93 2.99
N SER A 31 -4.21 1.16 2.11
CA SER A 31 -3.37 0.12 1.53
C SER A 31 -2.58 -0.64 2.61
N GLY A 32 -2.07 0.06 3.63
CA GLY A 32 -1.40 -0.55 4.77
C GLY A 32 -2.31 -1.46 5.59
N LEU A 33 -3.53 -1.00 5.91
CA LEU A 33 -4.55 -1.82 6.59
C LEU A 33 -4.90 -3.08 5.80
N LEU A 34 -5.12 -2.94 4.48
CA LEU A 34 -5.45 -4.05 3.61
C LEU A 34 -4.27 -5.04 3.51
N CYS A 35 -3.04 -4.53 3.34
CA CYS A 35 -1.83 -5.34 3.25
C CYS A 35 -1.60 -6.14 4.54
N PHE A 36 -1.69 -5.47 5.70
CA PHE A 36 -1.59 -6.13 7.00
C PHE A 36 -2.67 -7.21 7.17
N GLY A 37 -3.93 -6.87 6.89
CA GLY A 37 -5.05 -7.80 7.02
C GLY A 37 -4.91 -9.01 6.11
N PHE A 38 -4.44 -8.81 4.88
CA PHE A 38 -4.16 -9.89 3.95
C PHE A 38 -3.10 -10.86 4.51
N GLY A 39 -1.97 -10.34 4.99
CA GLY A 39 -0.92 -11.17 5.60
C GLY A 39 -1.39 -11.86 6.89
N ALA A 40 -1.96 -11.10 7.82
CA ALA A 40 -2.29 -11.56 9.18
C ALA A 40 -3.48 -12.52 9.24
N PHE A 41 -4.44 -12.39 8.32
CA PHE A 41 -5.69 -13.17 8.34
C PHE A 41 -5.83 -14.12 7.14
N HIS A 42 -5.66 -13.60 5.93
CA HIS A 42 -5.91 -14.39 4.72
C HIS A 42 -4.80 -15.42 4.47
N VAL A 43 -3.53 -14.98 4.44
CA VAL A 43 -2.38 -15.84 4.11
C VAL A 43 -2.10 -16.86 5.22
N THR A 44 -2.18 -16.44 6.48
CA THR A 44 -1.96 -17.32 7.65
C THR A 44 -3.04 -18.40 7.80
N GLY A 45 -4.20 -18.22 7.17
CA GLY A 45 -5.37 -19.07 7.39
C GLY A 45 -6.05 -18.82 8.74
N LEU A 46 -5.65 -17.80 9.51
CA LEU A 46 -6.28 -17.45 10.79
C LEU A 46 -7.75 -17.03 10.58
N PHE A 47 -8.01 -16.28 9.50
CA PHE A 47 -9.36 -15.92 9.06
C PHE A 47 -9.36 -15.76 7.54
N GLY A 48 -9.13 -16.89 6.85
CA GLY A 48 -9.08 -17.00 5.40
C GLY A 48 -8.64 -18.40 4.97
N PRO A 49 -8.61 -18.68 3.66
CA PRO A 49 -8.28 -20.01 3.14
C PRO A 49 -6.77 -20.31 3.09
N GLY A 50 -5.90 -19.34 3.38
CA GLY A 50 -4.47 -19.45 3.11
C GLY A 50 -4.11 -19.17 1.65
N ILE A 51 -2.95 -19.65 1.21
CA ILE A 51 -2.45 -19.48 -0.16
C ILE A 51 -2.06 -20.83 -0.77
N TRP A 52 -1.87 -20.88 -2.08
CA TRP A 52 -1.39 -22.08 -2.76
C TRP A 52 0.08 -22.36 -2.40
N VAL A 53 0.35 -23.57 -1.96
CA VAL A 53 1.70 -24.12 -1.72
C VAL A 53 1.80 -25.50 -2.35
N SER A 54 3.02 -25.93 -2.66
CA SER A 54 3.29 -27.24 -3.27
C SER A 54 4.63 -27.79 -2.79
N ASP A 55 4.85 -29.09 -2.96
CA ASP A 55 6.17 -29.67 -2.84
C ASP A 55 7.10 -29.17 -3.98
N ALA A 56 8.41 -29.40 -3.83
CA ALA A 56 9.43 -28.93 -4.76
C ALA A 56 9.28 -29.46 -6.21
N TYR A 57 8.53 -30.55 -6.41
CA TYR A 57 8.27 -31.14 -7.72
C TYR A 57 6.89 -30.76 -8.29
N GLY A 58 6.07 -30.00 -7.56
CA GLY A 58 4.78 -29.53 -8.06
C GLY A 58 3.69 -30.59 -8.16
N ILE A 59 3.76 -31.66 -7.35
CA ILE A 59 2.89 -32.84 -7.46
C ILE A 59 1.69 -32.76 -6.50
N THR A 60 1.89 -32.23 -5.29
CA THR A 60 0.90 -32.23 -4.20
C THR A 60 0.45 -30.83 -3.80
N GLY A 61 0.19 -29.97 -4.79
CA GLY A 61 -0.21 -28.58 -4.55
C GLY A 61 -1.61 -28.45 -3.95
N ALA A 62 -1.77 -27.57 -2.96
CA ALA A 62 -3.04 -27.24 -2.33
C ALA A 62 -3.02 -25.84 -1.68
N ALA A 63 -4.20 -25.29 -1.40
CA ALA A 63 -4.31 -24.11 -0.54
C ALA A 63 -4.07 -24.50 0.93
N GLN A 64 -3.18 -23.77 1.61
CA GLN A 64 -2.84 -23.99 3.03
C GLN A 64 -2.60 -22.65 3.74
N GLY A 65 -2.89 -22.60 5.03
CA GLY A 65 -2.47 -21.50 5.89
C GLY A 65 -0.96 -21.51 6.10
N VAL A 66 -0.32 -20.35 5.98
CA VAL A 66 1.14 -20.22 6.03
C VAL A 66 1.56 -19.31 7.18
N ALA A 67 2.29 -19.86 8.15
CA ALA A 67 2.87 -19.07 9.22
C ALA A 67 3.99 -18.14 8.71
N PRO A 68 4.16 -16.94 9.29
CA PRO A 68 5.21 -16.02 8.87
C PRO A 68 6.60 -16.52 9.26
N GLU A 69 7.56 -16.37 8.34
CA GLU A 69 8.99 -16.61 8.58
C GLU A 69 9.69 -15.27 8.84
N TRP A 70 10.16 -15.08 10.08
CA TRP A 70 10.77 -13.81 10.52
C TRP A 70 12.29 -13.79 10.43
N GLY A 71 12.92 -14.94 10.23
CA GLY A 71 14.35 -15.06 10.03
C GLY A 71 14.79 -14.64 8.62
N PRO A 72 16.09 -14.78 8.32
CA PRO A 72 16.64 -14.43 7.01
C PRO A 72 16.05 -15.27 5.87
N ASP A 73 15.55 -16.48 6.16
CA ASP A 73 14.91 -17.32 5.14
C ASP A 73 13.55 -16.76 4.68
N GLY A 74 13.00 -15.75 5.36
CA GLY A 74 11.84 -14.99 4.87
C GLY A 74 12.12 -14.17 3.61
N PHE A 75 13.39 -13.94 3.27
CA PHE A 75 13.81 -13.31 2.01
C PHE A 75 14.10 -14.32 0.89
N ASN A 76 14.02 -15.62 1.18
CA ASN A 76 14.13 -16.66 0.17
C ASN A 76 12.88 -16.64 -0.73
N PRO A 77 13.00 -16.44 -2.05
CA PRO A 77 11.85 -16.33 -2.94
C PRO A 77 11.01 -17.60 -3.03
N TYR A 78 11.51 -18.75 -2.55
CA TYR A 78 10.80 -20.01 -2.52
C TYR A 78 10.16 -20.33 -1.16
N ASN A 79 10.38 -19.51 -0.12
CA ASN A 79 9.76 -19.72 1.19
C ASN A 79 8.43 -18.96 1.28
N PRO A 80 7.27 -19.65 1.33
CA PRO A 80 5.97 -18.99 1.40
C PRO A 80 5.76 -18.24 2.74
N GLY A 81 6.46 -18.62 3.81
CA GLY A 81 6.43 -17.90 5.08
C GLY A 81 6.94 -16.46 4.96
N GLY A 82 7.84 -16.21 4.01
CA GLY A 82 8.29 -14.87 3.66
C GLY A 82 7.16 -13.96 3.15
N ILE A 83 6.18 -14.52 2.44
CA ILE A 83 5.01 -13.78 1.91
C ILE A 83 4.15 -13.28 3.07
N ALA A 84 3.81 -14.16 4.03
CA ALA A 84 3.04 -13.78 5.20
C ALA A 84 3.77 -12.70 6.02
N ALA A 85 5.07 -12.91 6.30
CA ALA A 85 5.89 -11.96 7.04
C ALA A 85 6.00 -10.59 6.32
N HIS A 86 6.20 -10.60 5.00
CA HIS A 86 6.26 -9.39 4.18
C HIS A 86 4.97 -8.57 4.31
N HIS A 87 3.80 -9.18 4.09
CA HIS A 87 2.53 -8.47 4.14
C HIS A 87 2.23 -7.90 5.53
N ILE A 88 2.54 -8.65 6.60
CA ILE A 88 2.37 -8.16 7.97
C ILE A 88 3.29 -6.97 8.23
N ALA A 89 4.60 -7.11 7.96
CA ALA A 89 5.57 -6.05 8.23
C ALA A 89 5.35 -4.81 7.36
N ALA A 90 5.22 -4.99 6.03
CA ALA A 90 4.97 -3.89 5.10
C ALA A 90 3.62 -3.22 5.35
N GLY A 91 2.59 -3.98 5.76
CA GLY A 91 1.31 -3.44 6.16
C GLY A 91 1.42 -2.49 7.37
N VAL A 92 2.14 -2.91 8.42
CA VAL A 92 2.41 -2.05 9.60
C VAL A 92 3.19 -0.80 9.19
N VAL A 93 4.23 -0.93 8.36
CA VAL A 93 4.99 0.22 7.85
C VAL A 93 4.09 1.16 7.05
N GLY A 94 3.22 0.63 6.19
CA GLY A 94 2.26 1.40 5.39
C GLY A 94 1.26 2.18 6.25
N ILE A 95 0.78 1.59 7.36
CA ILE A 95 -0.08 2.26 8.34
C ILE A 95 0.65 3.44 8.98
N ILE A 96 1.86 3.22 9.47
CA ILE A 96 2.67 4.27 10.13
C ILE A 96 3.01 5.39 9.14
N ALA A 97 3.45 5.04 7.94
CA ALA A 97 3.77 6.01 6.89
C ALA A 97 2.53 6.76 6.41
N GLY A 98 1.38 6.09 6.28
CA GLY A 98 0.10 6.72 5.95
C GLY A 98 -0.29 7.78 7.00
N LEU A 99 -0.19 7.44 8.29
CA LEU A 99 -0.42 8.41 9.38
C LEU A 99 0.56 9.59 9.34
N PHE A 100 1.84 9.33 9.06
CA PHE A 100 2.83 10.39 8.87
C PHE A 100 2.41 11.34 7.73
N HIS A 101 2.01 10.81 6.57
CA HIS A 101 1.58 11.62 5.43
C HIS A 101 0.25 12.35 5.63
N LEU A 102 -0.59 11.90 6.57
CA LEU A 102 -1.80 12.61 7.00
C LEU A 102 -1.51 13.76 7.96
N THR A 103 -0.50 13.60 8.82
CA THR A 103 -0.21 14.52 9.92
C THR A 103 0.88 15.54 9.61
N VAL A 104 1.69 15.31 8.57
CA VAL A 104 2.84 16.15 8.21
C VAL A 104 2.68 16.72 6.79
N ARG A 105 2.78 18.05 6.66
CA ARG A 105 2.78 18.72 5.35
C ARG A 105 4.14 18.58 4.66
N PRO A 106 4.18 18.51 3.32
CA PRO A 106 5.44 18.49 2.60
C PRO A 106 6.27 19.75 2.86
N PRO A 107 7.60 19.63 3.02
CA PRO A 107 8.49 20.78 3.03
C PRO A 107 8.36 21.60 1.74
N GLU A 108 8.42 22.93 1.86
CA GLU A 108 8.23 23.85 0.72
C GLU A 108 9.18 23.54 -0.44
N ARG A 109 10.46 23.23 -0.13
CA ARG A 109 11.48 22.88 -1.14
C ARG A 109 11.05 21.68 -1.98
N LEU A 110 10.55 20.62 -1.34
CA LEU A 110 10.10 19.41 -2.03
C LEU A 110 8.80 19.65 -2.79
N TYR A 111 7.86 20.39 -2.19
CA TYR A 111 6.60 20.73 -2.84
C TYR A 111 6.82 21.45 -4.18
N LYS A 112 7.76 22.40 -4.20
CA LYS A 112 8.14 23.12 -5.42
C LYS A 112 8.96 22.26 -6.37
N ALA A 113 9.98 21.55 -5.88
CA ALA A 113 10.88 20.75 -6.71
C ALA A 113 10.15 19.66 -7.48
N LEU A 114 9.20 18.98 -6.83
CA LEU A 114 8.42 17.90 -7.41
C LEU A 114 7.06 18.35 -7.95
N ARG A 115 6.79 19.66 -8.00
CA ARG A 115 5.54 20.22 -8.54
C ARG A 115 4.28 19.55 -7.97
N MET A 116 4.23 19.33 -6.65
CA MET A 116 3.18 18.54 -5.96
C MET A 116 1.75 19.11 -6.04
N GLY A 117 1.55 20.27 -6.68
CA GLY A 117 0.23 20.80 -7.03
C GLY A 117 -0.28 20.36 -8.41
N ASN A 118 0.57 19.74 -9.25
CA ASN A 118 0.18 19.21 -10.56
C ASN A 118 -0.03 17.68 -10.45
N ILE A 119 -1.22 17.20 -10.81
CA ILE A 119 -1.56 15.77 -10.78
C ILE A 119 -0.67 14.92 -11.71
N GLU A 120 -0.12 15.50 -12.77
CA GLU A 120 0.77 14.78 -13.70
C GLU A 120 2.06 14.31 -13.03
N THR A 121 2.52 14.96 -11.95
CA THR A 121 3.68 14.44 -11.20
C THR A 121 3.35 13.12 -10.51
N VAL A 122 2.12 12.97 -10.01
CA VAL A 122 1.65 11.74 -9.40
C VAL A 122 1.49 10.67 -10.47
N LEU A 123 0.93 11.03 -11.63
CA LEU A 123 0.87 10.12 -12.79
C LEU A 123 2.27 9.61 -13.18
N SER A 124 3.25 10.51 -13.33
CA SER A 124 4.62 10.16 -13.70
C SER A 124 5.28 9.22 -12.69
N SER A 125 5.25 9.55 -11.40
CA SER A 125 5.85 8.69 -10.37
C SER A 125 5.10 7.37 -10.19
N SER A 126 3.79 7.35 -10.42
CA SER A 126 2.99 6.12 -10.33
C SER A 126 3.27 5.17 -11.49
N ILE A 127 3.44 5.69 -12.71
CA ILE A 127 3.89 4.87 -13.86
C ILE A 127 5.26 4.27 -13.55
N ALA A 128 6.19 5.07 -13.04
CA ALA A 128 7.51 4.58 -12.66
C ALA A 128 7.41 3.44 -11.63
N ALA A 129 6.62 3.61 -10.56
CA ALA A 129 6.44 2.59 -9.52
C ALA A 129 5.81 1.28 -10.03
N VAL A 130 4.94 1.33 -11.04
CA VAL A 130 4.32 0.14 -11.63
C VAL A 130 5.22 -0.54 -12.67
N SER A 131 6.12 0.22 -13.29
CA SER A 131 7.02 -0.30 -14.34
C SER A 131 8.30 -0.95 -13.84
N CYS A 132 8.63 -0.79 -12.55
CA CYS A 132 9.79 -1.41 -11.90
C CYS A 132 9.43 -2.81 -11.40
#